data_AF-A0A701DIN5-F1
#
_entry.id   AF-A0A701DIN5-F1
#
_cell.length_a   1.000
_cell.length_b   1.000
_cell.length_c   1.000
_cell.angle_alpha   90.00
_cell.angle_beta   90.00
_cell.angle_gamma   90.00
#
_symmetry.space_group_name_H-M   'P 1'
#
loop_
_entity.id
_entity.type
_entity.pdbx_description
1 polymer ?
#
loop_
_entity_poly.entity_id
_entity_poly.type
_entity_poly.pdbx_seq_one_letter_code
_entity_poly.pdbx_strand_id
1 'polypeptide(L)' 'MPIIAAIPDEERQLMRKEAQQTHDKNHARRLIAMLMLHQGMTVTDVARLLCAARSSVGRWINWFTLHG' A
#
# COMPACT_ATOMS: atom_id res chain seq x y z
N MET A 1 15.90 3.89 -0.80
CA MET A 1 15.72 2.62 -0.05
C MET A 1 14.25 2.24 -0.11
N PRO A 2 13.92 0.99 -0.42
CA PRO A 2 12.54 0.54 -0.39
C PRO A 2 12.02 0.59 1.06
N ILE A 3 10.84 1.19 1.25
CA ILE A 3 10.24 1.42 2.57
C ILE A 3 9.60 0.14 3.10
N ILE A 4 9.16 -0.73 2.19
CA ILE A 4 8.58 -2.05 2.48
C ILE A 4 9.44 -3.13 1.83
N ALA A 5 9.38 -4.35 2.38
CA ALA A 5 10.09 -5.50 1.84
C ALA A 5 9.71 -5.76 0.36
N ALA A 6 10.59 -6.45 -0.37
CA ALA A 6 10.31 -6.83 -1.74
C ALA A 6 9.06 -7.74 -1.77
N ILE A 7 8.06 -7.36 -2.58
CA ILE A 7 6.83 -8.14 -2.77
C ILE A 7 7.02 -8.98 -4.04
N PRO A 8 6.91 -10.31 -3.99
CA PRO A 8 6.92 -11.17 -5.17
C PRO A 8 5.93 -10.67 -6.24
N ASP A 9 6.26 -10.83 -7.52
CA ASP A 9 5.42 -10.32 -8.60
C ASP A 9 4.01 -10.95 -8.61
N GLU A 10 3.87 -12.22 -8.24
CA GLU A 10 2.56 -12.90 -8.14
C GLU A 10 1.65 -12.25 -7.11
N GLU A 11 2.18 -12.02 -5.90
CA GLU A 11 1.45 -11.38 -4.80
C GLU A 11 1.04 -9.95 -5.18
N ARG A 12 1.89 -9.24 -5.91
CA ARG A 12 1.61 -7.91 -6.43
C ARG A 12 0.45 -7.89 -7.43
N GLN A 13 0.38 -8.88 -8.31
CA GLN A 13 -0.75 -9.02 -9.25
C GLN A 13 -2.03 -9.35 -8.49
N LEU A 14 -1.96 -10.19 -7.46
CA LEU A 14 -3.10 -10.52 -6.61
C LEU A 14 -3.62 -9.28 -5.88
N MET A 15 -2.74 -8.51 -5.23
CA MET A 15 -3.10 -7.25 -4.55
C MET A 15 -3.74 -6.24 -5.50
N ARG A 16 -3.25 -6.11 -6.74
CA ARG A 16 -3.85 -5.23 -7.76
C ARG A 16 -5.26 -5.68 -8.12
N LYS A 17 -5.40 -6.98 -8.39
CA LYS A 17 -6.68 -7.61 -8.73
C LYS A 17 -7.69 -7.49 -7.59
N GLU A 18 -7.23 -7.64 -6.35
CA GLU A 18 -8.06 -7.49 -5.15
C GLU A 18 -8.47 -6.04 -4.93
N ALA A 19 -7.54 -5.08 -5.06
CA ALA A 19 -7.85 -3.66 -4.93
C ALA A 19 -8.89 -3.18 -5.94
N GLN A 20 -8.95 -3.79 -7.13
CA GLN A 20 -9.95 -3.49 -8.15
C GLN A 20 -11.32 -4.11 -7.88
N GLN A 21 -11.36 -5.30 -7.26
CA GLN A 21 -12.60 -6.05 -7.05
C GLN A 21 -13.23 -5.83 -5.68
N THR A 22 -12.46 -5.39 -4.69
CA THR A 22 -12.96 -5.25 -3.32
C THR A 22 -13.99 -4.12 -3.22
N HIS A 23 -15.08 -4.39 -2.49
CA HIS A 23 -16.09 -3.40 -2.17
C HIS A 23 -15.66 -2.49 -1.00
N ASP A 24 -14.67 -2.93 -0.20
CA ASP A 24 -14.10 -2.11 0.87
C ASP A 24 -13.11 -1.09 0.30
N LYS A 25 -13.58 0.15 0.17
CA LYS A 25 -12.79 1.28 -0.32
C LYS A 25 -11.54 1.54 0.53
N ASN A 26 -11.58 1.31 1.84
CA ASN A 26 -10.42 1.51 2.70
C ASN A 26 -9.39 0.42 2.48
N HIS A 27 -9.84 -0.83 2.30
CA HIS A 27 -8.97 -1.94 1.95
C HIS A 27 -8.28 -1.74 0.60
N ALA A 28 -9.04 -1.37 -0.44
CA ALA A 28 -8.47 -1.02 -1.74
C ALA A 28 -7.39 0.06 -1.65
N ARG A 29 -7.67 1.12 -0.87
CA ARG A 29 -6.75 2.25 -0.68
C ARG A 29 -5.45 1.83 0.01
N ARG A 30 -5.51 0.90 0.98
CA ARG A 30 -4.33 0.33 1.65
C ARG A 30 -3.49 -0.52 0.69
N LEU A 31 -4.12 -1.38 -0.11
CA LEU A 31 -3.44 -2.19 -1.11
C LEU A 31 -2.73 -1.31 -2.15
N ILE A 32 -3.41 -0.28 -2.65
CA ILE A 32 -2.81 0.71 -3.56
C ILE A 32 -1.62 1.42 -2.90
N ALA A 33 -1.74 1.81 -1.63
CA ALA A 33 -0.63 2.41 -0.89
C ALA A 33 0.61 1.50 -0.84
N MET A 34 0.43 0.21 -0.52
CA MET A 34 1.53 -0.75 -0.49
C MET A 34 2.18 -0.91 -1.87
N LEU A 35 1.37 -1.01 -2.93
CA LEU A 35 1.87 -1.11 -4.29
C LEU A 35 2.69 0.12 -4.71
N MET A 36 2.26 1.32 -4.32
CA MET A 36 2.98 2.57 -4.62
C MET A 36 4.31 2.66 -3.85
N LEU A 37 4.32 2.26 -2.57
CA LEU A 37 5.53 2.23 -1.75
C LEU A 37 6.54 1.21 -2.28
N HIS A 38 6.07 0.04 -2.74
CA HIS A 38 6.90 -0.94 -3.41
C HIS A 38 7.57 -0.39 -4.68
N GLN A 39 6.85 0.44 -5.44
CA GLN A 39 7.38 1.12 -6.63
C GLN A 39 8.42 2.22 -6.32
N GLY A 40 8.71 2.46 -5.03
CA GLY A 40 9.71 3.43 -4.60
C GLY A 40 9.17 4.83 -4.31
N MET A 41 7.85 5.03 -4.31
CA MET A 41 7.27 6.30 -3.87
C MET A 41 7.51 6.53 -2.37
N THR A 42 7.64 7.80 -1.97
CA THR A 42 7.77 8.12 -0.56
C THR A 42 6.41 8.08 0.15
N VAL A 43 6.43 7.89 1.47
CA VAL A 43 5.22 7.99 2.32
C VAL A 43 4.50 9.32 2.12
N THR A 44 5.23 10.41 1.83
CA THR A 44 4.65 11.73 1.58
C THR A 44 3.89 11.79 0.27
N ASP A 45 4.46 11.22 -0.79
CA ASP A 45 3.84 11.21 -2.12
C ASP A 45 2.58 10.35 -2.10
N VAL A 46 2.66 9.17 -1.48
CA VAL A 46 1.51 8.27 -1.31
C VAL A 46 0.41 8.94 -0.47
N ALA A 47 0.76 9.62 0.62
CA ALA A 47 -0.20 10.37 1.43
C ALA A 47 -0.90 11.48 0.62
N ARG A 48 -0.16 12.20 -0.23
CA ARG A 48 -0.72 13.23 -1.12
C ARG A 48 -1.63 12.63 -2.20
N LEU A 49 -1.15 11.63 -2.93
CA LEU A 49 -1.90 10.96 -4.01
C LEU A 49 -3.19 10.32 -3.50
N LEU A 50 -3.13 9.69 -2.33
CA LEU A 50 -4.27 9.05 -1.70
C LEU A 50 -5.04 9.97 -0.76
N CYS A 51 -4.81 11.29 -0.77
CA CYS A 51 -5.47 12.28 0.09
C CYS A 51 -5.67 11.76 1.53
N ALA A 52 -4.58 11.28 2.13
CA ALA A 52 -4.54 10.67 3.45
C ALA A 52 -3.49 11.37 4.32
N ALA A 53 -3.67 11.34 5.63
CA ALA A 53 -2.63 11.80 6.55
C ALA A 53 -1.39 10.91 6.45
N ARG A 54 -0.18 11.50 6.55
CA ARG A 54 1.09 10.75 6.57
C ARG A 54 1.11 9.68 7.66
N SER A 55 0.52 9.96 8.82
CA SER A 55 0.39 9.02 9.95
C SER A 55 -0.56 7.85 9.66
N SER A 56 -1.51 7.99 8.74
CA SER A 56 -2.35 6.88 8.28
C SER A 56 -1.54 5.91 7.43
N VAL A 57 -0.74 6.43 6.49
CA VAL A 57 0.15 5.60 5.66
C VAL A 57 1.17 4.86 6.53
N GLY A 58 1.76 5.52 7.52
CA GLY A 58 2.65 4.88 8.49
C GLY A 58 1.98 3.73 9.26
N ARG A 59 0.72 3.90 9.67
CA ARG A 59 -0.06 2.82 10.32
C ARG A 59 -0.33 1.66 9.39
N TRP A 60 -0.61 1.91 8.11
CA TRP A 60 -0.82 0.85 7.12
C TRP A 60 0.46 0.06 6.86
N ILE A 61 1.60 0.74 6.77
CA ILE A 61 2.91 0.08 6.64
C ILE A 61 3.16 -0.81 7.85
N ASN A 62 3.01 -0.27 9.07
CA ASN A 62 3.23 -1.04 10.29
C ASN A 62 2.31 -2.26 10.36
N TRP A 63 1.03 -2.11 10.01
CA TRP A 63 0.09 -3.23 9.96
C TRP A 63 0.52 -4.29 8.94
N PHE A 64 0.92 -3.87 7.74
CA PHE A 64 1.39 -4.76 6.67
C PHE A 64 2.70 -5.47 7.04
N THR A 65 3.63 -4.81 7.73
CA THR A 65 4.88 -5.43 8.18
C THR A 65 4.67 -6.43 9.33
N LEU A 66 3.65 -6.21 10.18
CA LEU A 66 3.38 -7.09 11.33
C LEU A 66 2.49 -8.29 11.00
N HIS A 67 1.60 -8.17 10.00
CA HIS A 67 0.58 -9.18 9.69
C HIS A 67 0.55 -9.62 8.22
N GLY A 68 1.38 -9.01 7.36
CA GLY A 68 1.48 -9.33 5.94
C GLY A 68 2.26 -10.60 5.68
#